data_AF-A0A2V8NR55-F1
#
_entry.id   AF-A0A2V8NR55-F1
#
_cell.length_a   1.000
_cell.length_b   1.000
_cell.length_c   1.000
_cell.angle_alpha   90.00
_cell.angle_beta   90.00
_cell.angle_gamma   90.00
#
_symmetry.space_group_name_H-M   'P 1'
#
loop_
_entity.id
_entity.type
_entity.pdbx_description
1 polymer ?
#
loop_
_entity_poly.entity_id
_entity_poly.type
_entity_poly.pdbx_seq_one_letter_code
_entity_poly.pdbx_strand_id
1 'polypeptide(L)'
;MVRKRGSRWHYDFMIRGVRYRGAIPEARTKQQAEEAETKERLKVYERRYGKATGNTLFKEFVEKTYLPWVRSNRRTINDDIIHCN
;
A
#
# COMPACT_ATOMS: atom_id res chain seq x y z
N MET A 1 8.27 18.71 2.88
CA MET A 1 9.40 19.62 3.15
C MET A 1 10.70 18.86 2.95
N VAL A 2 11.58 19.37 2.09
CA VAL A 2 12.89 18.77 1.84
C VAL A 2 13.95 19.42 2.71
N ARG A 3 14.80 18.60 3.33
CA ARG A 3 15.97 19.05 4.10
C ARG A 3 17.22 18.30 3.69
N LYS A 4 18.35 18.99 3.59
CA LYS A 4 19.67 18.38 3.41
C LYS A 4 20.19 17.90 4.77
N ARG A 5 20.66 16.67 4.87
CA ARG A 5 21.42 16.16 6.02
C ARG A 5 22.71 15.51 5.50
N GLY A 6 23.85 16.13 5.84
CA GLY A 6 25.14 15.72 5.29
C GLY A 6 25.16 15.83 3.77
N SER A 7 25.51 14.72 3.10
CA SER A 7 25.57 14.64 1.63
C SER A 7 24.23 14.29 0.95
N ARG A 8 23.18 13.96 1.72
CA ARG A 8 21.91 13.45 1.18
C ARG A 8 20.75 14.38 1.45
N TRP A 9 19.78 14.38 0.54
CA TRP A 9 18.51 15.04 0.75
C TRP A 9 17.51 14.09 1.39
N HIS A 10 16.61 14.62 2.19
CA HIS A 10 15.55 13.88 2.84
C HIS A 10 14.23 14.63 2.68
N TYR A 11 13.16 13.89 2.42
CA TYR A 11 11.81 14.42 2.48
C TYR A 11 11.15 14.07 3.82
N ASP A 12 10.32 14.99 4.30
CA ASP A 12 9.47 14.80 5.47
C ASP A 12 8.16 15.53 5.21
N PHE A 13 7.06 14.79 5.12
CA PHE A 13 5.72 15.35 4.95
C PHE A 13 4.66 14.47 5.61
N MET A 14 3.51 15.06 5.90
CA MET A 14 2.34 14.36 6.45
C MET A 14 1.17 14.44 5.46
N ILE A 15 0.47 13.32 5.30
CA ILE A 15 -0.79 13.24 4.55
C ILE A 15 -1.81 12.50 5.40
N ARG A 16 -2.92 13.17 5.75
CA ARG A 16 -4.04 12.64 6.55
C ARG A 16 -3.60 11.87 7.81
N GLY A 17 -2.71 12.46 8.60
CA GLY A 17 -2.22 11.87 9.85
C GLY A 17 -1.10 10.83 9.70
N VAL A 18 -0.80 10.38 8.47
CA VAL A 18 0.31 9.47 8.20
C VAL A 18 1.55 10.28 7.80
N ARG A 19 2.68 9.97 8.46
CA ARG A 19 3.96 10.62 8.21
C ARG A 19 4.80 9.82 7.22
N TYR A 20 5.27 10.48 6.17
CA TYR A 20 6.13 9.91 5.15
C TYR A 20 7.51 10.55 5.22
N ARG A 21 8.53 9.72 5.37
CA ARG A 21 9.93 10.12 5.47
C ARG A 21 10.80 9.20 4.63
N GLY A 22 11.76 9.78 3.93
CA GLY A 22 12.72 9.02 3.16
C GLY A 22 13.96 9.83 2.81
N ALA A 23 15.00 9.13 2.38
CA ALA A 23 16.19 9.73 1.80
C ALA A 23 16.04 9.75 0.27
N ILE A 24 16.55 10.81 -0.34
CA ILE A 24 16.65 10.98 -1.79
C ILE A 24 18.15 11.03 -2.10
N PRO A 25 18.83 9.87 -2.22
CA PRO A 25 20.27 9.82 -2.46
C PRO A 25 20.64 10.29 -3.87
N GLU A 26 19.69 10.26 -4.81
CA GLU A 26 19.90 10.61 -6.22
C GLU A 26 19.87 12.12 -6.48
N ALA A 27 19.18 12.89 -5.63
CA ALA A 27 19.09 14.33 -5.80
C ALA A 27 20.43 14.99 -5.44
N ARG A 28 20.95 15.80 -6.35
CA ARG A 28 22.16 16.61 -6.13
C ARG A 28 21.82 18.05 -5.79
N THR A 29 20.73 18.58 -6.36
CA THR A 29 20.25 19.94 -6.13
C THR A 29 18.96 19.95 -5.29
N LYS A 30 18.66 21.10 -4.67
CA LYS A 30 17.41 21.29 -3.90
C LYS A 30 16.17 21.10 -4.78
N GLN A 31 16.21 21.62 -6.01
CA GLN A 31 15.12 21.50 -6.97
C GLN A 31 14.82 20.04 -7.32
N GLN A 32 15.85 19.23 -7.60
CA GLN A 32 15.67 17.79 -7.85
C GLN A 32 15.03 17.08 -6.65
N ALA A 33 15.39 17.48 -5.43
CA ALA A 33 14.81 16.89 -4.23
C ALA A 33 13.34 17.31 -4.03
N GLU A 34 12.96 18.53 -4.41
CA GLU A 34 11.57 19.01 -4.38
C GLU A 34 10.70 18.31 -5.45
N GLU A 35 11.24 18.10 -6.65
CA GLU A 35 10.59 17.30 -7.69
C GLU A 35 10.38 15.84 -7.24
N ALA A 36 11.38 15.24 -6.59
CA ALA A 36 11.29 13.90 -6.03
C ALA A 36 10.26 13.83 -4.89
N GLU A 37 10.20 14.82 -3.98
CA GLU A 37 9.14 14.90 -2.97
C GLU A 37 7.76 14.95 -3.63
N THR A 38 7.60 15.75 -4.69
CA THR A 38 6.33 15.91 -5.40
C THR A 38 5.88 14.61 -6.05
N LYS A 39 6.81 13.89 -6.71
CA LYS A 39 6.53 12.56 -7.27
C LYS A 39 6.09 11.57 -6.19
N GLU A 40 6.70 11.58 -5.02
CA GLU A 40 6.33 10.67 -3.94
C GLU A 40 4.95 11.02 -3.36
N ARG A 41 4.62 12.31 -3.23
CA ARG A 41 3.27 12.75 -2.82
C ARG A 41 2.21 12.33 -3.85
N LEU A 42 2.51 12.47 -5.13
CA LEU A 42 1.64 11.98 -6.21
C LEU A 42 1.44 10.47 -6.12
N LYS A 43 2.50 9.68 -5.93
CA LYS A 43 2.36 8.22 -5.72
C LYS A 43 1.52 7.87 -4.51
N VAL A 44 1.63 8.60 -3.40
CA VAL A 44 0.79 8.34 -2.21
C VAL A 44 -0.68 8.69 -2.50
N TYR A 45 -0.92 9.77 -3.24
CA TYR A 45 -2.26 10.13 -3.71
C TYR A 45 -2.82 9.07 -4.66
N GLU A 46 -2.05 8.70 -5.68
CA GLU A 46 -2.39 7.67 -6.66
C GLU A 46 -2.48 6.27 -6.07
N ARG A 47 -1.69 5.86 -5.07
CA ARG A 47 -1.91 4.56 -4.41
C ARG A 47 -3.24 4.50 -3.66
N ARG A 48 -3.80 5.65 -3.27
CA ARG A 48 -5.09 5.74 -2.60
C ARG A 48 -6.27 5.81 -3.57
N TYR A 49 -6.06 6.40 -4.75
CA TYR A 49 -7.13 6.64 -5.75
C TYR A 49 -6.98 5.84 -7.05
N GLY A 50 -5.75 5.48 -7.39
CA GLY A 50 -5.36 4.60 -8.47
C GLY A 50 -5.55 3.15 -8.04
N LYS A 51 -6.63 2.56 -8.54
CA LYS A 51 -6.95 1.14 -8.62
C LYS A 51 -6.21 0.27 -7.60
N ALA A 52 -6.92 -0.09 -6.52
CA ALA A 52 -6.52 -1.19 -5.66
C ALA A 52 -6.08 -2.37 -6.54
N THR A 53 -4.79 -2.65 -6.54
CA THR A 53 -4.17 -3.71 -7.35
C THR A 53 -4.42 -5.09 -6.73
N GLY A 54 -5.54 -5.25 -6.02
CA GLY A 54 -6.18 -6.52 -5.75
C GLY A 54 -7.32 -6.66 -6.74
N ASN A 55 -7.01 -7.08 -7.97
CA ASN A 55 -8.01 -7.29 -9.02
C ASN A 55 -8.82 -8.59 -8.80
N THR A 56 -8.92 -9.01 -7.54
CA THR A 56 -9.65 -10.20 -7.11
C THR A 56 -10.53 -9.71 -5.99
N LEU A 57 -11.83 -9.67 -6.24
CA LEU A 57 -12.80 -9.39 -5.20
C LEU A 57 -12.55 -10.38 -4.06
N PHE A 58 -12.62 -9.94 -2.81
CA PHE A 58 -12.48 -10.83 -1.66
C PHE A 58 -13.37 -12.09 -1.80
N LYS A 59 -14.56 -11.91 -2.39
CA LYS A 59 -15.47 -12.99 -2.79
C LYS A 59 -14.81 -14.06 -3.67
N GLU A 60 -14.10 -13.66 -4.73
CA GLU A 60 -13.41 -14.59 -5.63
C GLU A 60 -12.26 -15.33 -4.93
N PHE A 61 -11.54 -14.67 -4.02
CA PHE A 61 -10.51 -15.33 -3.21
C PHE A 61 -11.11 -16.39 -2.29
N VAL A 62 -12.23 -16.06 -1.62
CA VAL A 62 -12.94 -16.97 -0.73
C VAL A 62 -13.44 -18.20 -1.52
N GLU A 63 -14.09 -17.97 -2.66
CA GLU A 63 -14.64 -19.05 -3.49
C GLU A 63 -13.57 -19.95 -4.11
N LYS A 64 -12.51 -19.37 -4.68
CA LYS A 64 -11.52 -20.13 -5.47
C LYS A 64 -10.40 -20.75 -4.63
N THR A 65 -10.06 -20.16 -3.48
CA THR A 65 -8.87 -20.57 -2.71
C THR A 65 -9.25 -21.08 -1.32
N TYR A 66 -10.03 -20.30 -0.57
CA TYR A 66 -10.32 -20.61 0.83
C TYR A 66 -11.28 -21.79 0.98
N LEU A 67 -12.43 -21.78 0.28
CA LEU A 67 -13.44 -22.85 0.41
C LEU A 67 -12.92 -24.24 0.00
N PRO A 68 -12.15 -24.41 -1.10
CA PRO A 68 -11.57 -25.72 -1.43
C PRO A 68 -10.57 -26.24 -0.39
N TRP A 69 -9.77 -25.34 0.20
CA TRP A 69 -8.83 -25.71 1.27
C TRP A 69 -9.57 -26.14 2.54
N VAL A 70 -10.60 -25.40 2.96
CA VAL A 70 -11.43 -25.75 4.13
C VAL A 70 -12.13 -27.10 3.93
N ARG A 71 -12.69 -27.35 2.73
CA ARG A 71 -13.32 -28.63 2.39
C ARG A 71 -12.36 -29.82 2.47
N SER A 72 -11.09 -29.59 2.14
CA SER A 72 -10.07 -30.66 2.12
C SER A 72 -9.46 -30.89 3.50
N ASN A 73 -9.41 -29.87 4.36
CA ASN A 73 -8.59 -29.89 5.57
C ASN A 73 -9.41 -29.88 6.89
N ARG A 74 -10.69 -29.48 6.86
CA ARG A 74 -11.52 -29.30 8.06
C ARG A 74 -12.73 -30.25 8.05
N ARG A 75 -12.86 -31.06 9.10
CA ARG A 75 -13.84 -32.17 9.23
C ARG A 75 -15.30 -31.73 9.48
N THR A 76 -15.55 -30.47 9.85
CA THR A 76 -16.87 -29.93 10.21
C THR A 76 -17.19 -28.71 9.35
N ILE A 77 -17.76 -28.95 8.17
CA ILE A 77 -18.06 -27.93 7.15
C ILE A 77 -19.40 -27.22 7.42
N ASN A 78 -20.31 -27.85 8.18
CA ASN A 78 -21.70 -27.42 8.26
C ASN A 78 -21.91 -26.09 9.01
N ASP A 79 -21.15 -25.78 10.06
CA ASP A 79 -21.38 -24.56 10.85
C ASP A 79 -20.97 -23.28 10.11
N ASP A 80 -19.94 -23.34 9.25
CA ASP A 80 -19.45 -22.16 8.52
C ASP A 80 -20.38 -21.78 7.34
N ILE A 81 -21.20 -22.71 6.83
CA ILE A 81 -22.16 -22.44 5.73
C ILE A 81 -23.41 -21.69 6.24
N ILE A 82 -23.83 -21.94 7.49
CA ILE A 82 -25.07 -21.39 8.06
C ILE A 82 -24.98 -19.87 8.29
N HIS A 83 -23.78 -19.33 8.50
CA HIS A 83 -23.58 -17.91 8.83
C HIS A 83 -23.21 -17.02 7.63
N CYS A 84 -23.30 -17.54 6.41
CA CYS A 84 -22.89 -16.82 5.19
C CYS A 84 -24.07 -16.40 4.30
N ASN A 85 -25.23 -16.09 4.91
CA ASN A 85 -26.37 -15.41 4.27
C ASN A 85 -26.50 -13.98 4.77
#